data_AF-A0A2S9FW43-F1
#
_entry.id   AF-A0A2S9FW43-F1
#
_cell.length_a   1.000
_cell.length_b   1.000
_cell.length_c   1.000
_cell.angle_alpha   90.00
_cell.angle_beta   90.00
_cell.angle_gamma   90.00
#
_symmetry.space_group_name_H-M   'P 1'
#
loop_
_entity.id
_entity.type
_entity.pdbx_description
1 polymer ?
#
loop_
_entity_poly.entity_id
_entity_poly.type
_entity_poly.pdbx_seq_one_letter_code
_entity_poly.pdbx_strand_id
1 'polypeptide(L)'
;VGEASGKRVLLAEPRGYCAGVDRAVETVERALEKHGAPIYVRPEIVHNRYVVDTLAKAGAIFVEQTDEVPEGAIVVFSAHGVAPT
;
A
#
# COMPACT_ATOMS: atom_id res chain seq x y z
N VAL A 1 -40.79 -10.91 -27.08
CA VAL A 1 -39.72 -10.13 -26.43
C VAL A 1 -39.23 -10.99 -25.28
N GLY A 2 -38.04 -11.57 -25.39
CA GLY A 2 -37.55 -12.57 -24.44
C GLY A 2 -37.07 -11.93 -23.14
N GLU A 3 -37.64 -12.37 -22.01
CA GLU A 3 -37.31 -11.88 -20.68
C GLU A 3 -35.98 -12.52 -20.22
N ALA A 4 -34.93 -11.71 -20.12
CA ALA A 4 -33.64 -12.18 -19.63
C ALA A 4 -33.75 -12.51 -18.13
N SER A 5 -33.80 -13.80 -17.79
CA SER A 5 -33.62 -14.32 -16.44
C SER A 5 -32.15 -14.20 -16.00
N GLY A 6 -31.67 -12.95 -15.89
CA GLY A 6 -30.31 -12.62 -15.47
C GLY A 6 -30.27 -12.25 -13.99
N LYS A 7 -29.39 -12.87 -13.21
CA LYS A 7 -29.10 -12.41 -11.84
C LYS A 7 -28.56 -10.99 -11.88
N ARG A 8 -29.02 -10.13 -10.98
CA ARG A 8 -28.60 -8.73 -10.86
C ARG A 8 -27.41 -8.60 -9.92
N VAL A 9 -26.36 -7.93 -10.36
CA VAL A 9 -25.23 -7.50 -9.51
C VAL A 9 -25.47 -6.06 -9.09
N LEU A 10 -25.31 -5.78 -7.80
CA LEU A 10 -25.38 -4.43 -7.25
C LEU A 10 -24.01 -4.04 -6.71
N LEU A 11 -23.60 -2.80 -6.97
CA LEU A 11 -22.33 -2.25 -6.48
C LEU A 11 -22.63 -1.20 -5.42
N ALA A 12 -22.03 -1.35 -4.25
CA ALA A 12 -22.17 -0.40 -3.15
C ALA A 12 -21.43 0.91 -3.42
N GLU A 13 -21.89 2.00 -2.83
CA GLU A 13 -21.21 3.29 -2.83
C GLU A 13 -21.32 3.97 -1.45
N PRO A 14 -20.19 4.43 -0.85
CA PRO A 14 -18.81 4.37 -1.37
C PRO A 14 -18.19 2.97 -1.24
N ARG A 15 -17.20 2.67 -2.11
CA ARG A 15 -16.39 1.44 -2.07
C ARG A 15 -14.96 1.75 -2.52
N GLY A 16 -13.97 1.04 -1.99
CA GLY A 16 -12.56 1.17 -2.39
C GLY A 16 -11.74 2.02 -1.42
N TYR A 17 -10.82 2.82 -1.96
CA TYR A 17 -9.82 3.57 -1.19
C TYR A 17 -10.46 4.67 -0.36
N CYS A 18 -10.01 4.79 0.89
CA CYS A 18 -10.21 6.00 1.68
C CYS A 18 -9.00 6.93 1.53
N ALA A 19 -9.15 8.19 1.93
CA ALA A 19 -8.08 9.18 1.84
C ALA A 19 -6.78 8.76 2.57
N GLY A 20 -6.89 7.97 3.64
CA GLY A 20 -5.73 7.45 4.37
C GLY A 20 -4.95 6.41 3.58
N VAL A 21 -5.66 5.50 2.90
CA VAL A 21 -5.05 4.48 2.03
C VAL A 21 -4.39 5.14 0.82
N ASP A 22 -5.08 6.08 0.19
CA ASP A 22 -4.58 6.83 -0.97
C ASP A 22 -3.26 7.53 -0.65
N ARG A 23 -3.25 8.32 0.43
CA ARG A 23 -2.05 9.01 0.92
C ARG A 23 -0.90 8.06 1.24
N ALA A 24 -1.19 6.90 1.84
CA ALA A 24 -0.17 5.96 2.25
C ALA A 24 0.53 5.32 1.04
N VAL A 25 -0.23 4.92 0.03
CA VAL A 25 0.31 4.38 -1.23
C VAL A 25 1.13 5.45 -1.96
N GLU A 26 0.58 6.65 -2.14
CA GLU A 26 1.25 7.78 -2.81
C GLU A 26 2.59 8.14 -2.12
N THR A 27 2.65 8.02 -0.80
CA THR A 27 3.88 8.30 -0.04
C THR A 27 5.03 7.37 -0.44
N VAL A 28 4.74 6.07 -0.65
CA VAL A 28 5.77 5.09 -1.06
C VAL A 28 6.14 5.32 -2.52
N GLU A 29 5.16 5.54 -3.40
CA GLU A 29 5.40 5.82 -4.82
C GLU A 29 6.29 7.04 -5.01
N ARG A 30 5.98 8.15 -4.34
CA ARG A 30 6.77 9.38 -4.42
C ARG A 30 8.14 9.25 -3.79
N ALA A 31 8.29 8.42 -2.75
CA ALA A 31 9.61 8.12 -2.20
C ALA A 31 10.47 7.39 -3.23
N LEU A 32 9.90 6.39 -3.92
CA LEU A 32 10.59 5.65 -4.99
C LEU A 32 10.94 6.56 -6.17
N GLU A 33 10.04 7.44 -6.60
CA GLU A 33 10.30 8.40 -7.68
C GLU A 33 11.42 9.39 -7.32
N LYS A 34 11.40 9.92 -6.10
CA LYS A 34 12.32 10.98 -5.67
C LYS A 34 13.70 10.45 -5.30
N HIS A 35 13.78 9.28 -4.68
CA HIS A 35 15.00 8.76 -4.07
C HIS A 35 15.52 7.49 -4.75
N GLY A 36 14.74 6.87 -5.64
CA GLY A 36 15.06 5.58 -6.25
C GLY A 36 14.84 4.41 -5.29
N ALA A 37 15.02 3.20 -5.81
CA ALA A 37 15.00 1.97 -5.02
C ALA A 37 16.36 1.73 -4.31
N PRO A 38 16.38 1.10 -3.13
CA PRO A 38 15.23 0.61 -2.38
C PRO A 38 14.60 1.66 -1.45
N ILE A 39 13.28 1.56 -1.27
CA ILE A 39 12.55 2.23 -0.17
C ILE A 39 12.05 1.16 0.79
N TYR A 40 12.37 1.29 2.07
CA TYR A 40 11.90 0.35 3.09
C TYR A 40 10.54 0.80 3.63
N VAL A 41 9.66 -0.16 3.91
CA VAL A 41 8.33 0.10 4.47
C VAL A 41 8.10 -0.82 5.65
N ARG A 42 7.69 -0.25 6.78
CA ARG A 42 7.43 -0.99 8.02
C ARG A 42 5.97 -0.87 8.46
N PRO A 43 5.25 -1.99 8.64
CA PRO A 43 5.19 -3.22 7.84
C PRO A 43 4.50 -2.97 6.48
N GLU A 44 3.59 -3.83 6.01
CA GLU A 44 2.77 -3.54 4.82
C GLU A 44 2.09 -2.16 4.91
N ILE A 45 2.20 -1.38 3.84
CA ILE A 45 1.66 -0.01 3.78
C ILE A 45 0.14 -0.01 3.97
N VAL A 46 -0.53 -1.03 3.42
CA VAL A 46 -1.95 -1.40 3.57
C VAL A 46 -2.10 -2.91 3.39
N HIS A 47 -3.12 -3.51 4.01
CA HIS A 47 -3.40 -4.95 3.89
C HIS A 47 -4.11 -5.30 2.57
N ASN A 48 -3.42 -5.07 1.45
CA ASN A 48 -3.89 -5.47 0.12
C ASN A 48 -2.71 -6.04 -0.67
N ARG A 49 -2.74 -7.36 -0.90
CA ARG A 49 -1.68 -8.08 -1.60
C ARG A 49 -1.35 -7.49 -2.97
N TYR A 50 -2.36 -7.06 -3.74
CA TYR A 50 -2.10 -6.47 -5.06
C TYR A 50 -1.28 -5.18 -4.96
N VAL A 51 -1.58 -4.34 -3.98
CA VAL A 51 -0.85 -3.08 -3.72
C VAL A 51 0.58 -3.38 -3.25
N VAL A 52 0.72 -4.27 -2.28
CA VAL A 52 2.02 -4.70 -1.74
C VAL A 52 2.92 -5.27 -2.85
N ASP A 53 2.40 -6.20 -3.65
CA ASP A 53 3.13 -6.81 -4.77
C ASP A 53 3.54 -5.78 -5.83
N THR A 54 2.70 -4.78 -6.07
CA THR A 54 2.96 -3.71 -7.06
C THR A 54 4.09 -2.80 -6.60
N LEU A 55 4.07 -2.37 -5.34
CA LEU A 55 5.12 -1.55 -4.76
C LEU A 55 6.43 -2.34 -4.60
N ALA A 56 6.36 -3.61 -4.23
CA ALA A 56 7.52 -4.48 -4.15
C ALA A 56 8.24 -4.60 -5.51
N LYS A 57 7.47 -4.80 -6.59
CA LYS A 57 8.01 -4.81 -7.97
C LYS A 57 8.63 -3.47 -8.37
N ALA A 58 8.13 -2.36 -7.84
CA ALA A 58 8.67 -1.03 -8.07
C ALA A 58 9.94 -0.73 -7.23
N GLY A 59 10.32 -1.61 -6.29
CA GLY A 59 11.54 -1.48 -5.49
C GLY A 59 11.29 -1.14 -4.01
N ALA A 60 10.06 -1.23 -3.52
CA ALA A 60 9.79 -1.19 -2.09
C ALA A 60 10.20 -2.52 -1.43
N ILE A 61 10.75 -2.44 -0.22
CA ILE A 61 11.10 -3.60 0.60
C ILE A 61 10.30 -3.51 1.90
N PHE A 62 9.43 -4.48 2.13
CA PHE A 62 8.62 -4.55 3.35
C PHE A 62 9.38 -5.29 4.43
N VAL A 63 9.43 -4.71 5.63
CA VAL A 63 10.12 -5.25 6.81
C VAL A 63 9.20 -5.22 8.03
N GLU A 64 9.40 -6.11 8.99
CA GLU A 64 8.57 -6.15 10.20
C GLU A 64 9.08 -5.15 11.25
N GLN A 65 10.40 -5.03 11.34
CA GLN A 65 11.10 -4.26 12.37
C GLN A 65 12.04 -3.24 11.73
N THR A 66 12.32 -2.15 12.46
CA THR A 66 13.18 -1.07 11.95
C THR A 66 14.66 -1.46 11.93
N ASP A 67 15.09 -2.42 12.77
CA ASP A 67 16.47 -2.91 12.84
C ASP A 67 16.87 -3.79 11.64
N GLU A 68 15.89 -4.24 10.85
CA GLU A 68 16.10 -4.87 9.54
C GLU A 68 16.50 -3.86 8.45
N VAL A 69 16.36 -2.55 8.70
CA VAL A 69 16.66 -1.48 7.75
C VAL A 69 18.11 -1.02 7.88
N PRO A 70 18.90 -0.99 6.78
CA PRO A 70 20.27 -0.50 6.82
C PRO A 70 20.36 0.95 7.29
N GLU A 71 21.43 1.28 8.00
CA GLU A 71 21.68 2.66 8.44
C GLU A 71 21.77 3.62 7.25
N GLY A 72 21.11 4.77 7.37
CA GLY A 72 21.03 5.79 6.32
C GLY A 72 20.01 5.51 5.21
N ALA A 73 19.32 4.35 5.22
CA ALA A 73 18.23 4.07 4.29
C ALA A 73 16.95 4.83 4.65
N ILE A 74 16.06 4.99 3.67
CA ILE A 74 14.75 5.63 3.85
C ILE A 74 13.73 4.59 4.28
N VAL A 75 13.03 4.87 5.38
CA VAL A 75 11.91 4.05 5.85
C VAL A 75 10.59 4.84 5.86
N VAL A 76 9.53 4.20 5.40
CA VAL A 76 8.14 4.70 5.49
C VAL A 76 7.37 3.86 6.49
N PHE A 77 6.70 4.49 7.46
CA PHE A 77 5.81 3.77 8.38
C PHE A 77 4.42 3.62 7.78
N SER A 78 3.80 2.45 8.03
CA SER A 78 2.48 2.11 7.49
C SER A 78 1.35 3.05 7.96
N ALA A 79 0.23 3.03 7.23
CA ALA A 79 -0.96 3.81 7.57
C ALA A 79 -1.57 3.46 8.94
N HIS A 80 -1.24 2.28 9.47
CA HIS A 80 -1.76 1.75 10.74
C HIS A 80 -1.08 2.40 11.96
N GLY A 81 0.04 3.09 11.75
CA GLY A 81 0.86 3.67 12.81
C GLY A 81 1.84 2.67 13.43
N VAL A 82 2.75 3.21 14.24
CA VAL A 82 3.75 2.45 15.01
C VAL A 82 3.77 2.98 16.43
N ALA A 83 3.97 2.10 17.41
CA ALA A 83 4.09 2.51 18.81
C ALA A 83 5.42 3.27 19.01
N PRO A 84 5.43 4.35 19.81
CA PRO A 84 6.67 4.90 20.35
C PRO A 84 7.35 3.85 21.23
N THR A 85 8.67 3.77 21.13
CA THR A 85 9.55 2.93 21.96
C THR A 85 10.38 3.79 22.88
#